data_AF-A0A9K3L824-F1
#
_entry.id   AF-A0A9K3L824-F1
#
_cell.length_a   1.000
_cell.length_b   1.000
_cell.length_c   1.000
_cell.angle_alpha   90.00
_cell.angle_beta   90.00
_cell.angle_gamma   90.00
#
_symmetry.space_group_name_H-M   'P 1'
#
loop_
_entity.id
_entity.type
_entity.pdbx_description
1 polymer ?
#
loop_
_entity_poly.entity_id
_entity_poly.type
_entity_poly.pdbx_seq_one_letter_code
_entity_poly.pdbx_strand_id
1 'polypeptide(L)'
;MSFQLVGPYVEAFAQRNPGSTAFMKRGSDHRIQRVFVCPSFANDVLMCVRPVISIDGAHTRSEWKGTLYLATVKSAGDDLYPVAFAITVDGEDFQGWLWFLQQLKASAPNLIAEHFRRDCSYKLFTFMLSDRCKGLNNALGNVFPANHNCYCAVHIRRNVESNHGKKFASTVTALSQTTSLPEKRALLTQLQQKSPGAYKYVTDIDANRWMDSAWLEDEKLPPRYGPRYGFRNSNISESTNNLVGDARNGNWLDAIDGILIKMSLHITKSQAEYEGKDGVVGSMLGLDTKRWEKCVGCRVYASGNDGETYSVYQKVGGELEEEALLKVRPVDCVCDCGKWQAIGAPCVHGMAYFRHQMKWRLEDVLDPVVVIGGYSL
;
A
#
# COMPACT_ATOMS: atom_id res chain seq x y z
N MET A 1 -29.78 12.80 21.84
CA MET A 1 -30.79 12.70 20.76
C MET A 1 -30.25 12.11 19.45
N SER A 2 -28.93 11.97 19.22
CA SER A 2 -28.40 11.65 17.88
C SER A 2 -28.30 10.16 17.50
N PHE A 3 -28.16 9.23 18.45
CA PHE A 3 -27.87 7.83 18.11
C PHE A 3 -29.02 7.08 17.42
N GLN A 4 -30.27 7.48 17.67
CA GLN A 4 -31.46 6.91 16.99
C GLN A 4 -31.53 7.29 15.51
N LEU A 5 -30.91 8.40 15.11
CA LEU A 5 -30.89 8.89 13.74
C LEU A 5 -29.83 8.20 12.88
N VAL A 6 -28.87 7.51 13.48
CA VAL A 6 -27.82 6.78 12.75
C VAL A 6 -28.42 5.73 11.82
N GLY A 7 -29.40 4.95 12.29
CA GLY A 7 -30.07 3.93 11.47
C GLY A 7 -30.75 4.53 10.23
N PRO A 8 -31.72 5.44 10.41
CA PRO A 8 -32.37 6.12 9.29
C PRO A 8 -31.40 6.84 8.34
N TYR A 9 -30.34 7.46 8.87
CA TYR A 9 -29.33 8.13 8.04
C TYR A 9 -28.59 7.15 7.14
N VAL A 10 -28.11 6.03 7.70
CA VAL A 10 -27.36 4.99 6.94
C VAL A 10 -28.25 4.32 5.90
N GLU A 11 -29.51 4.05 6.23
CA GLU A 11 -30.51 3.52 5.30
C GLU A 11 -30.79 4.51 4.16
N ALA A 12 -30.98 5.80 4.48
CA ALA A 12 -31.19 6.84 3.49
C ALA A 12 -29.95 7.04 2.59
N PHE A 13 -28.74 6.93 3.13
CA PHE A 13 -27.50 6.96 2.36
C PHE A 13 -27.46 5.82 1.32
N ALA A 14 -27.73 4.59 1.74
CA ALA A 14 -27.74 3.43 0.83
C ALA A 14 -28.82 3.56 -0.27
N GLN A 15 -30.01 4.07 0.08
CA GLN A 15 -31.09 4.28 -0.88
C GLN A 15 -30.78 5.37 -1.91
N ARG A 16 -30.13 6.46 -1.48
CA ARG A 16 -29.83 7.62 -2.34
C ARG A 16 -28.57 7.46 -3.18
N ASN A 17 -27.70 6.51 -2.85
CA ASN A 17 -26.43 6.29 -3.54
C ASN A 17 -26.35 4.84 -4.06
N PRO A 18 -27.03 4.51 -5.18
CA PRO A 18 -26.98 3.18 -5.77
C PRO A 18 -25.55 2.67 -5.96
N GLY A 19 -25.32 1.39 -5.65
CA GLY A 19 -23.99 0.77 -5.68
C GLY A 19 -23.16 0.99 -4.43
N SER A 20 -23.56 1.90 -3.53
CA SER A 20 -22.95 2.02 -2.19
C SER A 20 -23.51 0.94 -1.28
N THR A 21 -22.67 0.45 -0.37
CA THR A 21 -23.09 -0.49 0.67
C THR A 21 -23.04 0.20 2.02
N ALA A 22 -24.05 -0.08 2.84
CA ALA A 22 -24.09 0.39 4.20
C ALA A 22 -24.74 -0.67 5.08
N PHE A 23 -24.03 -1.10 6.12
CA PHE A 23 -24.48 -2.16 7.02
C PHE A 23 -24.52 -1.66 8.44
N MET A 24 -25.58 -2.02 9.16
CA MET A 24 -25.75 -1.71 10.57
C MET A 24 -25.99 -3.00 11.34
N LYS A 25 -25.17 -3.27 12.35
CA LYS A 25 -25.36 -4.37 13.29
C LYS A 25 -25.90 -3.85 14.61
N ARG A 26 -27.01 -4.42 15.07
CA ARG A 26 -27.58 -4.17 16.41
C ARG A 26 -27.30 -5.34 17.34
N GLY A 27 -27.13 -5.02 18.62
CA GLY A 27 -27.06 -6.00 19.70
C GLY A 27 -28.42 -6.60 20.03
N SER A 28 -28.42 -7.56 20.96
CA SER A 28 -29.65 -8.15 21.52
C SER A 28 -30.52 -7.11 22.26
N ASP A 29 -29.91 -6.04 22.75
CA ASP A 29 -30.55 -4.88 23.38
C ASP A 29 -31.06 -3.84 22.36
N HIS A 30 -31.04 -4.17 21.07
CA HIS A 30 -31.38 -3.30 19.94
C HIS A 30 -30.49 -2.05 19.78
N ARG A 31 -29.42 -1.91 20.56
CA ARG A 31 -28.46 -0.80 20.39
C ARG A 31 -27.55 -1.05 19.21
N ILE A 32 -27.21 0.01 18.49
CA ILE A 32 -26.27 -0.08 17.37
C ILE A 32 -24.88 -0.41 17.94
N GLN A 33 -24.31 -1.50 17.47
CA GLN A 33 -22.98 -1.95 17.85
C GLN A 33 -21.95 -1.62 16.78
N ARG A 34 -22.35 -1.70 15.51
CA ARG A 34 -21.44 -1.50 14.38
C ARG A 34 -22.16 -0.85 13.21
N VAL A 35 -21.49 0.10 12.56
CA VAL A 35 -21.90 0.69 11.29
C VAL A 35 -20.75 0.56 10.32
N PHE A 36 -21.02 0.14 9.10
CA PHE A 36 -20.06 0.08 8.00
C PHE A 36 -20.64 0.84 6.81
N VAL A 37 -19.78 1.56 6.11
CA VAL A 37 -20.12 2.27 4.88
C VAL A 37 -18.99 2.11 3.87
N CYS A 38 -19.33 1.73 2.65
CA CYS A 38 -18.45 1.70 1.49
C CYS A 38 -19.20 2.35 0.30
N PRO A 39 -18.86 3.61 -0.05
CA PRO A 39 -19.46 4.31 -1.18
C PRO A 39 -19.21 3.60 -2.52
N SER A 40 -20.10 3.81 -3.49
CA SER A 40 -20.03 3.18 -4.82
C SER A 40 -18.71 3.45 -5.55
N PHE A 41 -18.21 4.70 -5.46
CA PHE A 41 -16.94 5.12 -6.10
C PHE A 41 -15.74 4.28 -5.67
N ALA A 42 -15.81 3.58 -4.53
CA ALA A 42 -14.73 2.75 -4.02
C ALA A 42 -14.27 1.71 -5.06
N ASN A 43 -15.22 1.08 -5.77
CA ASN A 43 -14.88 0.05 -6.76
C ASN A 43 -14.15 0.63 -7.96
N ASP A 44 -14.54 1.82 -8.41
CA ASP A 44 -13.92 2.52 -9.52
C ASP A 44 -12.52 3.01 -9.17
N VAL A 45 -12.37 3.60 -7.98
CA VAL A 45 -11.06 3.99 -7.44
C VAL A 45 -10.13 2.79 -7.37
N LEU A 46 -10.61 1.62 -6.90
CA LEU A 46 -9.79 0.41 -6.81
C LEU A 46 -9.25 -0.10 -8.16
N MET A 47 -9.89 0.25 -9.27
CA MET A 47 -9.39 -0.07 -10.62
C MET A 47 -8.28 0.88 -11.10
N CYS A 48 -8.16 2.06 -10.48
CA CYS A 48 -7.30 3.16 -10.95
C CYS A 48 -6.11 3.45 -10.01
N VAL A 49 -5.96 2.67 -8.93
CA VAL A 49 -4.90 2.85 -7.93
C VAL A 49 -3.80 1.80 -8.05
N ARG A 50 -2.64 2.09 -7.45
CA ARG A 50 -1.66 1.04 -7.16
C ARG A 50 -2.31 0.06 -6.18
N PRO A 51 -2.18 -1.26 -6.35
CA PRO A 51 -2.95 -2.23 -5.57
C PRO A 51 -2.35 -2.45 -4.18
N VAL A 52 -2.38 -1.37 -3.38
CA VAL A 52 -2.05 -1.33 -1.97
C VAL A 52 -3.19 -0.64 -1.23
N ILE A 53 -3.69 -1.32 -0.21
CA ILE A 53 -4.73 -0.81 0.67
C ILE A 53 -4.17 -0.72 2.08
N SER A 54 -4.27 0.46 2.68
CA SER A 54 -3.98 0.64 4.09
C SER A 54 -5.23 0.37 4.91
N ILE A 55 -5.08 -0.49 5.91
CA ILE A 55 -6.09 -0.72 6.93
C ILE A 55 -5.59 -0.13 8.24
N ASP A 56 -6.41 0.73 8.85
CA ASP A 56 -6.07 1.40 10.09
C ASP A 56 -7.25 1.48 11.05
N GLY A 57 -6.92 1.47 12.34
CA GLY A 57 -7.85 1.58 13.45
C GLY A 57 -7.53 2.81 14.27
N ALA A 58 -8.55 3.55 14.67
CA ALA A 58 -8.36 4.70 15.51
C ALA A 58 -9.52 4.90 16.47
N HIS A 59 -9.23 5.10 17.75
CA HIS A 59 -10.29 5.38 18.73
C HIS A 59 -11.01 6.69 18.43
N THR A 60 -12.33 6.68 18.53
CA THR A 60 -13.13 7.90 18.50
C THR A 60 -12.85 8.73 19.76
N ARG A 61 -12.91 10.06 19.64
CA ARG A 61 -12.59 10.99 20.75
C ARG A 61 -13.83 11.51 21.47
N SER A 62 -15.01 11.08 21.03
CA SER A 62 -16.29 11.52 21.57
C SER A 62 -16.68 10.79 22.84
N GLU A 63 -17.65 11.35 23.57
CA GLU A 63 -18.22 10.74 24.77
C GLU A 63 -18.84 9.36 24.51
N TRP A 64 -19.20 9.09 23.26
CA TRP A 64 -19.87 7.87 22.81
C TRP A 64 -18.91 6.69 22.63
N LYS A 65 -17.59 6.95 22.69
CA LYS A 65 -16.50 5.96 22.55
C LYS A 65 -16.68 5.06 21.30
N GLY A 66 -15.72 4.16 21.12
CA GLY A 66 -15.70 3.23 20.00
C GLY A 66 -14.48 3.41 19.11
N THR A 67 -14.39 2.56 18.10
CA THR A 67 -13.25 2.43 17.21
C THR A 67 -13.69 2.70 15.78
N LEU A 68 -12.98 3.62 15.12
CA LEU A 68 -13.12 3.89 13.69
C LEU A 68 -12.11 3.02 12.95
N TYR A 69 -12.61 2.12 12.10
CA TYR A 69 -11.80 1.41 11.13
C TYR A 69 -11.86 2.11 9.78
N LEU A 70 -10.72 2.22 9.12
CA LEU A 70 -10.58 2.89 7.83
C LEU A 70 -9.82 1.99 6.86
N ALA A 71 -10.35 1.91 5.66
CA ALA A 71 -9.71 1.33 4.49
C ALA A 71 -9.40 2.45 3.50
N THR A 72 -8.13 2.65 3.18
CA THR A 72 -7.68 3.74 2.31
C THR A 72 -6.70 3.23 1.28
N VAL A 73 -6.88 3.66 0.03
CA VAL A 73 -5.95 3.40 -1.07
C VAL A 73 -5.29 4.69 -1.53
N LYS A 74 -4.26 4.55 -2.35
CA LYS A 74 -3.51 5.68 -2.88
C LYS A 74 -3.47 5.64 -4.40
N SER A 75 -3.85 6.73 -5.06
CA SER A 75 -3.75 6.80 -6.52
C SER A 75 -2.30 6.75 -7.01
N ALA A 76 -2.14 6.56 -8.32
CA ALA A 76 -0.84 6.73 -8.97
C ALA A 76 -0.24 8.13 -8.74
N GLY A 77 -1.09 9.14 -8.55
CA GLY A 77 -0.73 10.52 -8.23
C GLY A 77 -0.30 10.78 -6.80
N ASP A 78 -0.31 9.76 -5.95
CA ASP A 78 -0.07 9.88 -4.51
C ASP A 78 -1.22 10.58 -3.72
N ASP A 79 -2.41 10.72 -4.30
CA ASP A 79 -3.62 11.16 -3.60
C ASP A 79 -4.25 10.02 -2.79
N LEU A 80 -4.93 10.36 -1.69
CA LEU A 80 -5.45 9.39 -0.72
C LEU A 80 -6.97 9.27 -0.80
N TYR A 81 -7.46 8.06 -1.05
CA TYR A 81 -8.88 7.79 -1.16
C TYR A 81 -9.30 6.83 -0.05
N PRO A 82 -9.96 7.30 1.00
CA PRO A 82 -10.72 6.43 1.88
C PRO A 82 -11.81 5.76 1.02
N VAL A 83 -11.85 4.43 1.04
CA VAL A 83 -12.80 3.63 0.23
C VAL A 83 -13.89 2.99 1.07
N ALA A 84 -13.61 2.72 2.35
CA ALA A 84 -14.61 2.25 3.28
C ALA A 84 -14.22 2.63 4.71
N PHE A 85 -15.24 2.71 5.58
CA PHE A 85 -15.03 2.93 7.00
C PHE A 85 -16.08 2.19 7.82
N ALA A 86 -15.77 1.96 9.09
CA ALA A 86 -16.72 1.45 10.07
C ALA A 86 -16.52 2.08 11.43
N ILE A 87 -17.61 2.28 12.16
CA ILE A 87 -17.58 2.67 13.57
C ILE A 87 -18.16 1.53 14.40
N THR A 88 -17.39 1.09 15.41
CA THR A 88 -17.79 -0.02 16.29
C THR A 88 -17.72 0.38 17.75
N VAL A 89 -18.59 -0.20 18.59
CA VAL A 89 -18.46 -0.10 20.05
C VAL A 89 -17.29 -0.93 20.58
N ASP A 90 -16.89 -1.95 19.81
CA ASP A 90 -15.77 -2.82 20.13
C ASP A 90 -14.43 -2.06 20.05
N GLY A 91 -13.44 -2.54 20.81
CA GLY A 91 -12.05 -2.10 20.67
C GLY A 91 -11.38 -2.66 19.41
N GLU A 92 -10.06 -2.53 19.30
CA GLU A 92 -9.28 -3.17 18.22
C GLU A 92 -9.06 -4.67 18.48
N ASP A 93 -10.17 -5.40 18.61
CA ASP A 93 -10.17 -6.85 18.84
C ASP A 93 -10.36 -7.65 17.55
N PHE A 94 -10.15 -8.96 17.65
CA PHE A 94 -10.31 -9.87 16.52
C PHE A 94 -11.72 -9.83 15.90
N GLN A 95 -12.77 -9.68 16.70
CA GLN A 95 -14.16 -9.75 16.24
C GLN A 95 -14.61 -8.49 15.51
N GLY A 96 -14.12 -7.33 15.95
CA GLY A 96 -14.31 -6.05 15.27
C GLY A 96 -13.60 -6.04 13.92
N TRP A 97 -12.32 -6.42 13.90
CA TRP A 97 -11.53 -6.54 12.66
C TRP A 97 -12.10 -7.57 11.68
N LEU A 98 -12.47 -8.76 12.17
CA LEU A 98 -13.04 -9.82 11.34
C LEU A 98 -14.30 -9.34 10.63
N TRP A 99 -15.20 -8.68 11.38
CA TRP A 99 -16.45 -8.17 10.82
C TRP A 99 -16.20 -7.06 9.80
N PHE A 100 -15.34 -6.10 10.11
CA PHE A 100 -15.00 -5.02 9.19
C PHE A 100 -14.44 -5.57 7.87
N LEU A 101 -13.46 -6.48 7.95
CA LEU A 101 -12.83 -7.08 6.78
C LEU A 101 -13.82 -7.92 5.97
N GLN A 102 -14.76 -8.62 6.60
CA GLN A 102 -15.84 -9.34 5.90
C GLN A 102 -16.74 -8.38 5.12
N GLN A 103 -17.14 -7.25 5.72
CA GLN A 103 -17.94 -6.24 5.02
C GLN A 103 -17.15 -5.61 3.86
N LEU A 104 -15.87 -5.30 4.09
CA LEU A 104 -14.98 -4.77 3.06
C LEU A 104 -14.85 -5.73 1.88
N LYS A 105 -14.61 -7.03 2.12
CA LYS A 105 -14.51 -8.04 1.06
C LYS A 105 -15.80 -8.16 0.25
N ALA A 106 -16.95 -8.12 0.91
CA ALA A 106 -18.25 -8.20 0.24
C ALA A 106 -18.56 -6.97 -0.62
N SER A 107 -18.08 -5.80 -0.19
CA SER A 107 -18.43 -4.51 -0.82
C SER A 107 -17.42 -4.06 -1.89
N ALA A 108 -16.19 -4.55 -1.80
CA ALA A 108 -15.07 -4.20 -2.67
C ALA A 108 -14.43 -5.46 -3.31
N PRO A 109 -15.12 -6.13 -4.26
CA PRO A 109 -14.62 -7.35 -4.91
C PRO A 109 -13.29 -7.17 -5.65
N ASN A 110 -12.97 -5.94 -6.08
CA ASN A 110 -11.70 -5.63 -6.73
C ASN A 110 -10.47 -5.85 -5.82
N LEU A 111 -10.64 -5.98 -4.50
CA LEU A 111 -9.54 -6.33 -3.59
C LEU A 111 -9.04 -7.77 -3.73
N ILE A 112 -9.89 -8.66 -4.25
CA ILE A 112 -9.60 -10.08 -4.46
C ILE A 112 -9.55 -10.48 -5.93
N ALA A 113 -9.76 -9.51 -6.84
CA ALA A 113 -9.60 -9.73 -8.26
C ALA A 113 -8.11 -9.82 -8.62
N GLU A 114 -7.77 -10.73 -9.53
CA GLU A 114 -6.43 -10.75 -10.10
C GLU A 114 -6.26 -9.50 -10.97
N HIS A 115 -5.21 -8.71 -10.69
CA HIS A 115 -4.88 -7.56 -11.51
C HIS A 115 -3.93 -8.00 -12.61
N PHE A 116 -4.46 -8.17 -13.81
CA PHE A 116 -3.65 -8.36 -15.00
C PHE A 116 -3.06 -7.02 -15.42
N ARG A 117 -1.77 -6.84 -15.19
CA ARG A 117 -1.00 -5.81 -15.89
C ARG A 117 -0.12 -6.51 -16.91
N ARG A 118 0.03 -5.90 -18.09
CA ARG A 118 0.79 -6.40 -19.26
C ARG A 118 1.83 -7.45 -18.88
N ASP A 119 1.60 -8.69 -19.29
CA ASP A 119 2.48 -9.86 -19.20
C ASP A 119 3.13 -10.15 -17.83
N CYS A 120 2.72 -9.40 -16.79
CA CYS A 120 3.29 -9.39 -15.46
C CYS A 120 2.13 -9.48 -14.47
N SER A 121 1.81 -10.71 -14.06
CA SER A 121 0.72 -11.04 -13.12
C SER A 121 0.93 -10.36 -11.77
N TYR A 122 0.11 -9.36 -11.42
CA TYR A 122 0.12 -8.78 -10.07
C TYR A 122 -0.93 -9.48 -9.22
N LYS A 123 -0.43 -10.30 -8.30
CA LYS A 123 -1.23 -11.12 -7.38
C LYS A 123 -1.86 -10.22 -6.31
N LEU A 124 -3.11 -9.81 -6.55
CA LEU A 124 -4.03 -9.20 -5.58
C LEU A 124 -3.54 -7.87 -4.93
N PHE A 125 -4.44 -7.20 -4.21
CA PHE A 125 -4.05 -6.06 -3.37
C PHE A 125 -3.15 -6.50 -2.20
N THR A 126 -2.10 -5.73 -1.95
CA THR A 126 -1.30 -5.83 -0.72
C THR A 126 -1.91 -5.00 0.40
N PHE A 127 -2.16 -5.61 1.55
CA PHE A 127 -2.69 -4.96 2.75
C PHE A 127 -1.56 -4.38 3.60
N MET A 128 -1.45 -3.05 3.62
CA MET A 128 -0.54 -2.35 4.52
C MET A 128 -1.20 -2.12 5.88
N LEU A 129 -0.63 -2.75 6.91
CA LEU A 129 -1.11 -2.68 8.28
C LEU A 129 -0.29 -1.64 9.05
N SER A 130 -0.98 -0.60 9.53
CA SER A 130 -0.41 0.43 10.40
C SER A 130 -0.06 -0.15 11.77
N ASP A 131 -1.06 -0.70 12.46
CA ASP A 131 -0.92 -1.39 13.74
C ASP A 131 -0.66 -2.90 13.50
N ARG A 132 0.27 -3.45 14.28
CA ARG A 132 0.60 -4.88 14.29
C ARG A 132 -0.21 -5.63 15.35
N CYS A 133 -1.40 -5.14 15.69
CA CYS A 133 -2.24 -5.78 16.69
C CYS A 133 -2.61 -7.22 16.25
N LYS A 134 -2.64 -8.13 17.22
CA LYS A 134 -2.87 -9.57 16.95
C LYS A 134 -4.26 -9.81 16.35
N GLY A 135 -5.25 -9.02 16.76
CA GLY A 135 -6.62 -9.09 16.25
C GLY A 135 -6.69 -8.88 14.74
N LEU A 136 -6.07 -7.80 14.23
CA LEU A 136 -6.04 -7.47 12.81
C LEU A 136 -5.34 -8.56 11.98
N ASN A 137 -4.16 -9.01 12.43
CA ASN A 137 -3.39 -10.03 11.70
C ASN A 137 -4.17 -11.33 11.54
N ASN A 138 -4.80 -11.80 12.63
CA ASN A 138 -5.59 -13.02 12.61
C ASN A 138 -6.84 -12.84 11.73
N ALA A 139 -7.55 -11.72 11.87
CA ALA A 139 -8.75 -11.43 11.08
C ALA A 139 -8.44 -11.39 9.58
N LEU A 140 -7.34 -10.72 9.20
CA LEU A 140 -6.91 -10.64 7.80
C LEU A 140 -6.56 -12.02 7.23
N GLY A 141 -5.83 -12.85 7.97
CA GLY A 141 -5.52 -14.22 7.54
C GLY A 141 -6.75 -15.10 7.34
N ASN A 142 -7.86 -14.82 8.04
CA ASN A 142 -9.12 -15.53 7.86
C ASN A 142 -9.92 -15.03 6.63
N VAL A 143 -9.95 -13.71 6.38
CA VAL A 143 -10.81 -13.13 5.34
C VAL A 143 -10.11 -13.03 3.99
N PHE A 144 -8.83 -12.73 3.99
CA PHE A 144 -7.99 -12.51 2.82
C PHE A 144 -6.73 -13.41 2.84
N PRO A 145 -6.88 -14.75 2.92
CA PRO A 145 -5.74 -15.67 3.06
C PRO A 145 -4.78 -15.65 1.86
N ALA A 146 -5.28 -15.26 0.68
CA ALA A 146 -4.49 -15.17 -0.55
C ALA A 146 -3.78 -13.82 -0.72
N ASN A 147 -4.26 -12.76 -0.05
CA ASN A 147 -3.67 -11.43 -0.18
C ASN A 147 -2.41 -11.32 0.68
N HIS A 148 -1.44 -10.58 0.16
CA HIS A 148 -0.25 -10.24 0.93
C HIS A 148 -0.55 -9.16 1.96
N ASN A 149 0.17 -9.19 3.07
CA ASN A 149 0.17 -8.12 4.03
C ASN A 149 1.59 -7.66 4.36
N CYS A 150 1.71 -6.38 4.65
CA CYS A 150 2.96 -5.75 5.06
C CYS A 150 2.73 -4.86 6.27
N TYR A 151 3.77 -4.69 7.07
CA TYR A 151 3.78 -3.80 8.21
C TYR A 151 4.38 -2.47 7.84
N CYS A 152 3.77 -1.40 8.35
CA CYS A 152 4.30 -0.07 8.22
C CYS A 152 5.67 0.06 8.91
N ALA A 153 6.72 0.40 8.14
CA ALA A 153 8.05 0.62 8.69
C ALA A 153 8.13 1.86 9.60
N VAL A 154 7.23 2.86 9.44
CA VAL A 154 7.15 4.02 10.35
C VAL A 154 6.66 3.61 11.73
N HIS A 155 5.71 2.68 11.85
CA HIS A 155 5.27 2.19 13.16
C HIS A 155 6.35 1.32 13.83
N ILE A 156 7.04 0.48 13.06
CA ILE A 156 8.22 -0.25 13.55
C ILE A 156 9.29 0.74 14.04
N ARG A 157 9.57 1.78 13.25
CA ARG A 157 10.53 2.84 13.59
C ARG A 157 10.13 3.57 14.86
N ARG A 158 8.87 4.01 15.00
CA ARG A 158 8.38 4.73 16.19
C ARG A 158 8.47 3.87 17.43
N ASN A 159 8.11 2.59 17.34
CA ASN A 159 8.26 1.67 18.45
C ASN A 159 9.73 1.50 18.87
N VAL A 160 10.65 1.45 17.91
CA VAL A 160 12.09 1.43 18.22
C VAL A 160 12.55 2.77 18.81
N GLU A 161 12.07 3.89 18.30
CA GLU A 161 12.38 5.22 18.82
C GLU A 161 11.93 5.38 20.28
N SER A 162 10.69 4.98 20.60
CA SER A 162 10.12 5.08 21.94
C SER A 162 10.76 4.13 22.96
N ASN A 163 11.12 2.90 22.56
CA ASN A 163 11.61 1.89 23.50
C ASN A 163 13.14 1.74 23.53
N HIS A 164 13.84 2.19 22.49
CA HIS A 164 15.28 1.99 22.34
C HIS A 164 16.04 3.26 21.98
N GLY A 165 15.37 4.31 21.51
CA GLY A 165 15.96 5.63 21.25
C GLY A 165 16.10 5.98 19.78
N LYS A 166 16.06 7.29 19.50
CA LYS A 166 16.02 7.89 18.15
C LYS A 166 17.18 7.48 17.23
N LYS A 167 18.36 7.19 17.77
CA LYS A 167 19.53 6.77 16.98
C LYS A 167 19.31 5.45 16.23
N PHE A 168 18.47 4.56 16.74
CA PHE A 168 18.19 3.26 16.12
C PHE A 168 17.02 3.33 15.12
N ALA A 169 16.18 4.35 15.23
CA ALA A 169 15.07 4.60 14.31
C ALA A 169 15.54 4.84 12.86
N SER A 170 16.69 5.51 12.68
CA SER A 170 17.28 5.70 11.34
C SER A 170 17.72 4.37 10.73
N THR A 171 18.30 3.46 11.53
CA THR A 171 18.68 2.11 11.09
C THR A 171 17.46 1.30 10.61
N VAL A 172 16.32 1.39 11.32
CA VAL A 172 15.06 0.75 10.88
C VAL A 172 14.60 1.31 9.52
N THR A 173 14.72 2.62 9.34
CA THR A 173 14.36 3.26 8.07
C THR A 173 15.22 2.73 6.92
N ALA A 174 16.55 2.64 7.13
CA ALA A 174 17.48 2.09 6.15
C ALA A 174 17.19 0.60 5.85
N LEU A 175 16.94 -0.22 6.89
CA LEU A 175 16.57 -1.63 6.73
C LEU A 175 15.29 -1.82 5.92
N SER A 176 14.30 -0.93 6.05
CA SER A 176 13.06 -1.03 5.28
C SER A 176 13.24 -0.77 3.79
N GLN A 177 14.29 -0.02 3.41
CA GLN A 177 14.51 0.49 2.06
C GLN A 177 15.64 -0.22 1.31
N THR A 178 16.55 -0.86 2.05
CA THR A 178 17.69 -1.53 1.43
C THR A 178 17.23 -2.68 0.54
N THR A 179 17.86 -2.77 -0.62
CA THR A 179 17.72 -3.86 -1.58
C THR A 179 19.05 -4.62 -1.73
N SER A 180 19.96 -4.42 -0.77
CA SER A 180 21.30 -5.01 -0.75
C SER A 180 21.44 -5.92 0.47
N LEU A 181 21.66 -7.22 0.25
CA LEU A 181 21.90 -8.17 1.34
C LEU A 181 23.14 -7.83 2.18
N PRO A 182 24.28 -7.43 1.58
CA PRO A 182 25.43 -6.95 2.36
C PRO A 182 25.10 -5.77 3.26
N GLU A 183 24.37 -4.78 2.73
CA GLU A 183 23.97 -3.59 3.50
C GLU A 183 23.01 -3.96 4.64
N LYS A 184 22.00 -4.80 4.36
CA LYS A 184 21.09 -5.36 5.37
C LYS A 184 21.86 -6.01 6.51
N ARG A 185 22.83 -6.87 6.20
CA ARG A 185 23.67 -7.56 7.20
C ARG A 185 24.47 -6.56 8.02
N ALA A 186 25.11 -5.58 7.39
CA ALA A 186 25.87 -4.55 8.09
C ALA A 186 25.00 -3.73 9.05
N LEU A 187 23.80 -3.32 8.62
CA LEU A 187 22.83 -2.59 9.45
C LEU A 187 22.36 -3.43 10.64
N LEU A 188 22.06 -4.72 10.44
CA LEU A 188 21.64 -5.63 11.51
C LEU A 188 22.78 -5.89 12.51
N THR A 189 24.01 -6.11 12.05
CA THR A 189 25.18 -6.26 12.93
C THR A 189 25.42 -5.00 13.75
N GLN A 190 25.31 -3.82 13.13
CA GLN A 190 25.43 -2.56 13.84
C GLN A 190 24.34 -2.39 14.89
N LEU A 191 23.10 -2.77 14.58
CA LEU A 191 21.98 -2.71 15.50
C LEU A 191 22.18 -3.67 16.68
N GLN A 192 22.62 -4.90 16.42
CA GLN A 192 22.91 -5.90 17.44
C GLN A 192 23.98 -5.44 18.43
N GLN A 193 25.06 -4.85 17.92
CA GLN A 193 26.17 -4.35 18.75
C GLN A 193 25.75 -3.17 19.64
N LYS A 194 24.97 -2.23 19.09
CA LYS A 194 24.63 -0.98 19.79
C LYS A 194 23.35 -1.06 20.63
N SER A 195 22.41 -1.93 20.27
CA SER A 195 21.16 -2.15 20.99
C SER A 195 20.62 -3.56 20.73
N PRO A 196 21.04 -4.56 21.53
CA PRO A 196 20.55 -5.93 21.43
C PRO A 196 19.01 -6.04 21.55
N GLY A 197 18.40 -5.16 22.36
CA GLY A 197 16.95 -5.10 22.52
C GLY A 197 16.23 -4.65 21.24
N ALA A 198 16.72 -3.60 20.58
CA ALA A 198 16.17 -3.15 19.30
C ALA A 198 16.38 -4.19 18.20
N TYR A 199 17.56 -4.84 18.18
CA TYR A 199 17.84 -5.94 17.26
C TYR A 199 16.82 -7.06 17.42
N LYS A 200 16.61 -7.55 18.65
CA LYS A 200 15.64 -8.61 18.94
C LYS A 200 14.23 -8.23 18.46
N TYR A 201 13.77 -7.02 18.82
CA TYR A 201 12.47 -6.53 18.38
C TYR A 201 12.32 -6.53 16.85
N VAL A 202 13.34 -6.06 16.13
CA VAL A 202 13.35 -5.95 14.67
C VAL A 202 13.40 -7.34 14.01
N THR A 203 14.14 -8.29 14.57
CA THR A 203 14.25 -9.66 14.04
C THR A 203 13.08 -10.57 14.40
N ASP A 204 12.34 -10.25 15.48
CA ASP A 204 11.11 -10.95 15.84
C ASP A 204 9.96 -10.66 14.85
N ILE A 205 10.10 -9.61 14.04
CA ILE A 205 9.15 -9.27 12.97
C ILE A 205 9.60 -9.96 11.69
N ASP A 206 8.70 -10.74 11.09
CA ASP A 206 8.90 -11.35 9.77
C ASP A 206 9.39 -10.33 8.74
N ALA A 207 10.64 -10.50 8.29
CA ALA A 207 11.33 -9.58 7.39
C ALA A 207 10.56 -9.38 6.08
N ASN A 208 9.86 -10.42 5.59
CA ASN A 208 9.07 -10.36 4.36
C ASN A 208 7.96 -9.31 4.45
N ARG A 209 7.45 -9.05 5.66
CA ARG A 209 6.37 -8.09 5.86
C ARG A 209 6.84 -6.64 5.87
N TRP A 210 8.13 -6.32 5.94
CA TRP A 210 8.53 -4.90 6.05
C TRP A 210 9.91 -4.50 5.48
N MET A 211 10.78 -5.43 5.07
CA MET A 211 12.08 -5.13 4.47
C MET A 211 12.07 -5.40 2.96
N ASP A 212 12.53 -4.45 2.13
CA ASP A 212 12.60 -4.59 0.66
C ASP A 212 13.61 -5.67 0.21
N SER A 213 14.59 -5.98 1.05
CA SER A 213 15.59 -7.02 0.78
C SER A 213 15.16 -8.44 1.13
N ALA A 214 14.01 -8.66 1.77
CA ALA A 214 13.69 -9.98 2.35
C ALA A 214 13.50 -11.07 1.28
N TRP A 215 12.91 -10.75 0.14
CA TRP A 215 12.71 -11.69 -0.96
C TRP A 215 14.04 -12.17 -1.57
N LEU A 216 15.13 -11.39 -1.47
CA LEU A 216 16.45 -11.78 -1.97
C LEU A 216 17.04 -12.98 -1.21
N GLU A 217 16.49 -13.32 -0.04
CA GLU A 217 16.96 -14.43 0.80
C GLU A 217 16.11 -15.70 0.64
N ASP A 218 14.94 -15.61 -0.01
CA ASP A 218 14.00 -16.73 -0.12
C ASP A 218 13.60 -16.96 -1.57
N GLU A 219 14.32 -17.88 -2.25
CA GLU A 219 14.04 -18.30 -3.62
C GLU A 219 12.66 -18.97 -3.79
N LYS A 220 12.03 -19.43 -2.69
CA LYS A 220 10.69 -20.03 -2.74
C LYS A 220 9.59 -18.99 -2.75
N LEU A 221 9.88 -17.76 -2.32
CA LEU A 221 8.95 -16.66 -2.51
C LEU A 221 8.98 -16.30 -3.99
N PRO A 222 7.82 -16.31 -4.67
CA PRO A 222 7.78 -15.90 -6.07
C PRO A 222 8.39 -14.49 -6.16
N PRO A 223 9.10 -14.15 -7.24
CA PRO A 223 9.76 -12.85 -7.40
C PRO A 223 8.82 -11.62 -7.31
N ARG A 224 7.52 -11.89 -7.21
CA ARG A 224 6.38 -10.97 -7.19
C ARG A 224 5.47 -11.19 -5.97
N TYR A 225 5.97 -11.75 -4.86
CA TYR A 225 5.19 -11.87 -3.63
C TYR A 225 4.91 -10.46 -3.07
N GLY A 226 3.77 -9.88 -3.44
CA GLY A 226 3.21 -8.66 -2.88
C GLY A 226 4.12 -7.43 -2.99
N PRO A 227 4.37 -6.90 -4.20
CA PRO A 227 5.05 -5.63 -4.33
C PRO A 227 4.38 -4.62 -3.41
N ARG A 228 5.20 -3.93 -2.61
CA ARG A 228 4.74 -2.81 -1.80
C ARG A 228 4.52 -1.55 -2.64
N TYR A 229 4.82 -1.60 -3.94
CA TYR A 229 4.73 -0.47 -4.88
C TYR A 229 5.46 0.79 -4.38
N GLY A 230 6.57 0.60 -3.68
CA GLY A 230 7.32 1.68 -3.02
C GLY A 230 6.67 2.23 -1.73
N PHE A 231 5.51 1.74 -1.31
CA PHE A 231 4.86 2.09 -0.06
C PHE A 231 5.56 1.41 1.11
N ARG A 232 6.27 2.21 1.91
CA ARG A 232 7.01 1.74 3.10
C ARG A 232 6.55 2.39 4.40
N ASN A 233 5.73 3.44 4.33
CA ASN A 233 5.36 4.26 5.46
C ASN A 233 3.83 4.36 5.63
N SER A 234 3.40 4.68 6.85
CA SER A 234 2.01 4.95 7.22
C SER A 234 1.56 6.34 6.80
N ASN A 235 2.22 6.97 5.82
CA ASN A 235 1.72 8.25 5.31
C ASN A 235 0.27 8.11 4.87
N ILE A 236 -0.14 6.94 4.37
CA ILE A 236 -1.53 6.63 4.03
C ILE A 236 -2.39 6.69 5.29
N SER A 237 -2.11 5.88 6.32
CA SER A 237 -2.91 5.80 7.55
C SER A 237 -2.93 7.11 8.33
N GLU A 238 -1.78 7.77 8.52
CA GLU A 238 -1.66 9.03 9.27
C GLU A 238 -2.35 10.19 8.57
N SER A 239 -2.16 10.33 7.26
CA SER A 239 -2.81 11.41 6.51
C SER A 239 -4.31 11.16 6.41
N THR A 240 -4.76 9.90 6.36
CA THR A 240 -6.19 9.56 6.45
C THR A 240 -6.74 9.91 7.82
N ASN A 241 -6.05 9.54 8.89
CA ASN A 241 -6.45 9.90 10.25
C ASN A 241 -6.53 11.41 10.46
N ASN A 242 -5.63 12.17 9.83
CA ASN A 242 -5.67 13.63 9.82
C ASN A 242 -6.85 14.13 8.98
N LEU A 243 -7.08 13.57 7.80
CA LEU A 243 -8.21 13.90 6.92
C LEU A 243 -9.52 13.76 7.70
N VAL A 244 -9.75 12.63 8.36
CA VAL A 244 -10.98 12.38 9.13
C VAL A 244 -10.92 12.85 10.58
N GLY A 245 -9.84 13.50 11.00
CA GLY A 245 -9.53 13.80 12.41
C GLY A 245 -10.65 14.53 13.14
N ASP A 246 -11.16 15.60 12.55
CA ASP A 246 -12.22 16.40 13.19
C ASP A 246 -13.56 15.66 13.30
N ALA A 247 -13.84 14.77 12.34
CA ALA A 247 -15.08 13.99 12.33
C ALA A 247 -15.11 12.99 13.52
N ARG A 248 -13.95 12.56 14.01
CA ARG A 248 -13.82 11.64 15.15
C ARG A 248 -14.19 12.27 16.51
N ASN A 249 -14.35 13.58 16.57
CA ASN A 249 -14.68 14.31 17.80
C ASN A 249 -16.20 14.34 18.05
N GLY A 250 -17.00 14.18 17.00
CA GLY A 250 -18.47 14.22 17.08
C GLY A 250 -19.08 12.90 17.54
N ASN A 251 -20.40 12.90 17.73
CA ASN A 251 -21.13 11.67 17.97
C ASN A 251 -21.10 10.78 16.70
N TRP A 252 -21.57 9.53 16.78
CA TRP A 252 -21.47 8.60 15.64
C TRP A 252 -22.13 9.12 14.36
N LEU A 253 -23.25 9.85 14.46
CA LEU A 253 -23.91 10.45 13.30
C LEU A 253 -23.01 11.52 12.66
N ASP A 254 -22.51 12.46 13.46
CA ASP A 254 -21.63 13.54 12.99
C ASP A 254 -20.33 12.97 12.38
N ALA A 255 -19.82 11.88 12.97
CA ALA A 255 -18.63 11.20 12.48
C ALA A 255 -18.90 10.55 11.10
N ILE A 256 -20.00 9.82 10.96
CA ILE A 256 -20.40 9.19 9.69
C ILE A 256 -20.59 10.27 8.61
N ASP A 257 -21.37 11.31 8.91
CA ASP A 257 -21.66 12.40 7.97
C ASP A 257 -20.40 13.17 7.59
N GLY A 258 -19.58 13.55 8.58
CA GLY A 258 -18.31 14.25 8.35
C GLY A 258 -17.30 13.45 7.55
N ILE A 259 -17.21 12.13 7.75
CA ILE A 259 -16.36 11.24 6.95
C ILE A 259 -16.87 11.17 5.51
N LEU A 260 -18.19 10.96 5.31
CA LEU A 260 -18.80 10.92 3.99
C LEU A 260 -18.62 12.22 3.22
N ILE A 261 -18.84 13.37 3.86
CA ILE A 261 -18.59 14.68 3.24
C ILE A 261 -17.13 14.80 2.79
N LYS A 262 -16.17 14.42 3.64
CA LYS A 262 -14.74 14.50 3.30
C LYS A 262 -14.37 13.55 2.17
N MET A 263 -14.92 12.34 2.14
CA MET A 263 -14.76 11.38 1.03
C MET A 263 -15.30 11.96 -0.28
N SER A 264 -16.53 12.47 -0.27
CA SER A 264 -17.20 13.06 -1.43
C SER A 264 -16.46 14.30 -1.98
N LEU A 265 -16.04 15.22 -1.10
CA LEU A 265 -15.27 16.38 -1.52
C LEU A 265 -13.94 15.99 -2.15
N HIS A 266 -13.28 14.95 -1.62
CA HIS A 266 -11.99 14.50 -2.16
C HIS A 266 -12.13 13.88 -3.55
N ILE A 267 -13.14 13.02 -3.75
CA ILE A 267 -13.38 12.41 -5.06
C ILE A 267 -13.83 13.46 -6.09
N THR A 268 -14.72 14.39 -5.74
CA THR A 268 -15.16 15.46 -6.64
C THR A 268 -14.00 16.38 -7.04
N LYS A 269 -13.13 16.74 -6.09
CA LYS A 269 -11.94 17.52 -6.40
C LYS A 269 -11.02 16.78 -7.38
N SER A 270 -10.83 15.48 -7.16
CA SER A 270 -9.99 14.64 -8.02
C SER A 270 -10.56 14.52 -9.42
N GLN A 271 -11.87 14.28 -9.54
CA GLN A 271 -12.56 14.24 -10.83
C GLN A 271 -12.35 15.54 -11.62
N ALA A 272 -12.58 16.70 -10.99
CA ALA A 272 -12.38 18.00 -11.63
C ALA A 272 -10.91 18.25 -12.02
N GLU A 273 -9.96 17.74 -11.24
CA GLU A 273 -8.54 17.88 -11.56
C GLU A 273 -8.13 17.04 -12.77
N TYR A 274 -8.73 15.87 -12.99
CA TYR A 274 -8.37 14.95 -14.05
C TYR A 274 -9.34 14.91 -15.24
N GLU A 275 -10.43 15.69 -15.20
CA GLU A 275 -11.39 15.79 -16.29
C GLU A 275 -10.70 16.22 -17.59
N GLY A 276 -10.88 15.42 -18.65
CA GLY A 276 -10.28 15.67 -19.97
C GLY A 276 -8.77 15.50 -20.05
N LYS A 277 -8.11 14.96 -19.02
CA LYS A 277 -6.67 14.67 -19.03
C LYS A 277 -6.39 13.20 -19.35
N ASP A 278 -5.93 12.93 -20.57
CA ASP A 278 -5.43 11.60 -20.93
C ASP A 278 -3.96 11.41 -20.54
N GLY A 279 -3.62 10.19 -20.11
CA GLY A 279 -2.24 9.74 -19.91
C GLY A 279 -1.74 9.70 -18.47
N VAL A 280 -0.43 9.54 -18.32
CA VAL A 280 0.21 9.21 -17.04
C VAL A 280 0.29 10.43 -16.12
N VAL A 281 -0.20 10.28 -14.89
CA VAL A 281 -0.11 11.24 -13.79
C VAL A 281 1.33 11.70 -13.62
N GLY A 282 1.51 13.03 -13.61
CA GLY A 282 2.82 13.68 -13.74
C GLY A 282 3.85 13.27 -12.70
N SER A 283 3.45 12.93 -11.46
CA SER A 283 4.37 12.48 -10.41
C SER A 283 5.02 11.12 -10.75
N MET A 284 4.24 10.19 -11.30
CA MET A 284 4.73 8.88 -11.74
C MET A 284 5.57 9.00 -13.02
N LEU A 285 5.11 9.81 -13.98
CA LEU A 285 5.86 10.12 -15.18
C LEU A 285 7.24 10.70 -14.84
N GLY A 286 7.32 11.64 -13.91
CA GLY A 286 8.59 12.23 -13.48
C GLY A 286 9.56 11.22 -12.86
N LEU A 287 9.08 10.23 -12.12
CA LEU A 287 9.92 9.16 -11.56
C LEU A 287 10.43 8.22 -12.65
N ASP A 288 9.57 7.82 -13.58
CA ASP A 288 9.94 6.90 -14.66
C ASP A 288 10.86 7.58 -15.69
N THR A 289 10.63 8.87 -16.01
CA THR A 289 11.56 9.68 -16.81
C THR A 289 12.96 9.73 -16.18
N LYS A 290 13.07 9.98 -14.88
CA LYS A 290 14.37 9.97 -14.18
C LYS A 290 15.08 8.61 -14.25
N ARG A 291 14.33 7.50 -14.23
CA ARG A 291 14.92 6.16 -14.40
C ARG A 291 15.33 5.91 -15.85
N TRP A 292 14.54 6.39 -16.80
CA TRP A 292 14.78 6.29 -18.24
C TRP A 292 16.01 7.07 -18.69
N GLU A 293 16.22 8.27 -18.16
CA GLU A 293 17.42 9.06 -18.42
C GLU A 293 18.68 8.35 -17.90
N LYS A 294 18.58 7.74 -16.70
CA LYS A 294 19.70 7.00 -16.09
C LYS A 294 20.02 5.70 -16.82
N CYS A 295 19.04 5.07 -17.50
CA CYS A 295 19.26 3.78 -18.16
C CYS A 295 20.16 3.89 -19.39
N VAL A 296 20.30 5.10 -19.98
CA VAL A 296 21.20 5.38 -21.12
C VAL A 296 22.64 4.98 -20.84
N GLY A 297 23.10 5.13 -19.59
CA GLY A 297 24.45 4.77 -19.17
C GLY A 297 24.66 3.27 -18.95
N CYS A 298 23.64 2.43 -19.17
CA CYS A 298 23.72 1.00 -18.94
C CYS A 298 24.01 0.25 -20.25
N ARG A 299 24.82 -0.81 -20.18
CA ARG A 299 25.05 -1.73 -21.30
C ARG A 299 24.32 -3.05 -21.02
N VAL A 300 23.62 -3.59 -22.01
CA VAL A 300 22.81 -4.80 -21.85
C VAL A 300 23.28 -5.87 -22.82
N TYR A 301 23.53 -7.07 -22.29
CA TYR A 301 23.93 -8.24 -23.06
C TYR A 301 23.02 -9.42 -22.70
N ALA A 302 22.62 -10.21 -23.70
CA ALA A 302 21.99 -11.50 -23.43
C ALA A 302 22.96 -12.37 -22.61
N SER A 303 22.48 -12.98 -21.54
CA SER A 303 23.33 -13.65 -20.56
C SER A 303 22.61 -14.84 -19.96
N GLY A 304 22.92 -16.03 -20.47
CA GLY A 304 22.29 -17.28 -20.04
C GLY A 304 21.97 -18.14 -21.25
N ASN A 305 21.84 -19.45 -21.03
CA ASN A 305 21.39 -20.39 -22.07
C ASN A 305 19.85 -20.48 -22.14
N ASP A 306 19.14 -19.74 -21.27
CA ASP A 306 17.68 -19.74 -21.15
C ASP A 306 17.00 -18.81 -22.17
N GLY A 307 17.74 -17.84 -22.75
CA GLY A 307 17.17 -16.82 -23.64
C GLY A 307 16.32 -15.76 -22.93
N GLU A 308 16.25 -15.80 -21.59
CA GLU A 308 15.36 -14.96 -20.79
C GLU A 308 16.13 -14.05 -19.82
N THR A 309 17.39 -14.38 -19.54
CA THR A 309 18.25 -13.61 -18.64
C THR A 309 19.19 -12.66 -19.40
N TYR A 310 19.30 -11.43 -18.91
CA TYR A 310 20.15 -10.38 -19.48
C TYR A 310 21.07 -9.80 -18.41
N SER A 311 22.34 -9.60 -18.77
CA SER A 311 23.35 -8.93 -17.94
C SER A 311 23.36 -7.45 -18.26
N VAL A 312 23.16 -6.63 -17.23
CA VAL A 312 23.18 -5.17 -17.32
C VAL A 312 24.37 -4.62 -16.54
N TYR A 313 25.25 -3.91 -17.24
CA TYR A 313 26.38 -3.21 -16.67
C TYR A 313 25.99 -1.76 -16.44
N GLN A 314 26.07 -1.30 -15.20
CA GLN A 314 25.85 0.09 -14.83
C GLN A 314 27.16 0.72 -14.34
N LYS A 315 27.56 1.84 -14.93
CA LYS A 315 28.67 2.66 -14.39
C LYS A 315 28.27 3.23 -13.03
N VAL A 316 29.03 2.92 -11.98
CA VAL A 316 28.89 3.51 -10.65
C VAL A 316 29.99 4.57 -10.48
N GLY A 317 29.64 5.79 -10.07
CA GLY A 317 30.56 6.93 -10.08
C GLY A 317 31.64 6.88 -8.98
N GLY A 318 32.90 7.02 -9.39
CA GLY A 318 34.15 7.19 -8.63
C GLY A 318 35.35 7.36 -9.58
N GLU A 319 36.56 7.68 -9.08
CA GLU A 319 37.81 7.76 -9.89
C GLU A 319 38.24 6.41 -10.49
N LEU A 320 37.70 5.31 -9.94
CA LEU A 320 37.83 3.96 -10.47
C LEU A 320 36.50 3.59 -11.13
N GLU A 321 36.53 3.22 -12.42
CA GLU A 321 35.35 2.75 -13.15
C GLU A 321 34.89 1.37 -12.61
N GLU A 322 34.16 1.35 -11.50
CA GLU A 322 33.47 0.13 -11.05
C GLU A 322 32.16 -0.04 -11.84
N GLU A 323 32.06 -1.15 -12.59
CA GLU A 323 30.83 -1.56 -13.27
C GLU A 323 30.06 -2.55 -12.38
N ALA A 324 28.84 -2.20 -11.99
CA ALA A 324 27.95 -3.15 -11.33
C ALA A 324 27.30 -4.05 -12.40
N LEU A 325 27.55 -5.36 -12.30
CA LEU A 325 26.89 -6.38 -13.11
C LEU A 325 25.62 -6.87 -12.41
N LEU A 326 24.46 -6.65 -13.03
CA LEU A 326 23.17 -7.04 -12.50
C LEU A 326 22.40 -7.86 -13.53
N LYS A 327 21.78 -8.96 -13.11
CA LYS A 327 20.91 -9.73 -14.00
C LYS A 327 19.50 -9.18 -13.98
N VAL A 328 18.86 -9.25 -15.13
CA VAL A 328 17.47 -8.87 -15.36
C VAL A 328 16.79 -10.04 -16.06
N ARG A 329 15.62 -10.45 -15.56
CA ARG A 329 14.69 -11.35 -16.24
C ARG A 329 13.40 -10.58 -16.54
N PRO A 330 13.26 -10.02 -17.76
CA PRO A 330 12.16 -9.12 -18.09
C PRO A 330 10.79 -9.80 -18.07
N VAL A 331 10.72 -11.06 -18.54
CA VAL A 331 9.49 -11.88 -18.51
C VAL A 331 8.98 -12.05 -17.08
N ASP A 332 9.89 -12.25 -16.14
CA ASP A 332 9.57 -12.37 -14.72
C ASP A 332 9.39 -11.02 -14.00
N CYS A 333 9.63 -9.89 -14.68
CA CYS A 333 9.70 -8.57 -14.05
C CYS A 333 10.72 -8.54 -12.88
N VAL A 334 11.90 -9.17 -13.04
CA VAL A 334 12.92 -9.34 -11.99
C VAL A 334 14.23 -8.65 -12.34
N CYS A 335 14.85 -8.05 -11.33
CA CYS A 335 16.23 -7.57 -11.40
C CYS A 335 16.97 -7.81 -10.07
N ASP A 336 18.24 -8.18 -10.15
CA ASP A 336 19.11 -8.38 -8.97
C ASP A 336 19.23 -7.13 -8.09
N CYS A 337 18.94 -5.94 -8.64
CA CYS A 337 18.93 -4.71 -7.84
C CYS A 337 17.75 -4.62 -6.84
N GLY A 338 16.76 -5.51 -6.92
CA GLY A 338 15.58 -5.55 -6.05
C GLY A 338 14.58 -4.40 -6.19
N LYS A 339 14.93 -3.32 -6.91
CA LYS A 339 14.06 -2.15 -7.07
C LYS A 339 12.85 -2.43 -7.95
N TRP A 340 12.97 -3.29 -8.97
CA TRP A 340 11.82 -3.62 -9.83
C TRP A 340 10.73 -4.28 -8.99
N GLN A 341 11.11 -5.23 -8.16
CA GLN A 341 10.25 -6.01 -7.28
C GLN A 341 9.64 -5.13 -6.18
N ALA A 342 10.44 -4.28 -5.54
CA ALA A 342 9.97 -3.39 -4.48
C ALA A 342 8.94 -2.34 -4.97
N ILE A 343 9.13 -1.83 -6.19
CA ILE A 343 8.30 -0.77 -6.78
C ILE A 343 7.15 -1.35 -7.61
N GLY A 344 7.26 -2.61 -8.04
CA GLY A 344 6.31 -3.21 -8.97
C GLY A 344 6.34 -2.55 -10.35
N ALA A 345 7.44 -1.90 -10.74
CA ALA A 345 7.64 -1.27 -12.05
C ALA A 345 9.12 -1.35 -12.46
N PRO A 346 9.45 -1.27 -13.76
CA PRO A 346 10.81 -1.40 -14.24
C PRO A 346 11.80 -0.48 -13.50
N CYS A 347 12.88 -1.07 -13.00
CA CYS A 347 14.02 -0.33 -12.47
C CYS A 347 14.87 0.24 -13.63
N VAL A 348 15.95 0.97 -13.32
CA VAL A 348 16.89 1.49 -14.33
C VAL A 348 17.43 0.38 -15.23
N HIS A 349 17.73 -0.80 -14.68
CA HIS A 349 18.26 -1.95 -15.44
C HIS A 349 17.19 -2.61 -16.32
N GLY A 350 15.96 -2.72 -15.81
CA GLY A 350 14.82 -3.18 -16.62
C GLY A 350 14.50 -2.23 -17.77
N MET A 351 14.50 -0.93 -17.50
CA MET A 351 14.37 0.09 -18.54
C MET A 351 15.51 0.05 -19.56
N ALA A 352 16.74 -0.24 -19.12
CA ALA A 352 17.87 -0.43 -20.02
C ALA A 352 17.61 -1.61 -20.97
N TYR A 353 17.09 -2.74 -20.47
CA TYR A 353 16.70 -3.87 -21.32
C TYR A 353 15.68 -3.44 -22.38
N PHE A 354 14.55 -2.86 -21.97
CA PHE A 354 13.50 -2.44 -22.91
C PHE A 354 14.02 -1.45 -23.95
N ARG A 355 14.85 -0.50 -23.53
CA ARG A 355 15.46 0.50 -24.42
C ARG A 355 16.43 -0.11 -25.42
N HIS A 356 17.37 -0.93 -24.95
CA HIS A 356 18.51 -1.35 -25.77
C HIS A 356 18.24 -2.62 -26.57
N GLN A 357 17.48 -3.57 -26.01
CA GLN A 357 17.16 -4.85 -26.64
C GLN A 357 15.85 -4.75 -27.43
N MET A 358 14.78 -4.28 -26.80
CA MET A 358 13.45 -4.21 -27.45
C MET A 358 13.25 -2.94 -28.29
N LYS A 359 14.17 -1.96 -28.19
CA LYS A 359 14.07 -0.64 -28.86
C LYS A 359 12.79 0.13 -28.50
N TRP A 360 12.27 -0.09 -27.30
CA TRP A 360 11.10 0.61 -26.79
C TRP A 360 11.40 2.08 -26.50
N ARG A 361 10.37 2.92 -26.61
CA ARG A 361 10.35 4.30 -26.12
C ARG A 361 9.85 4.32 -24.68
N LEU A 362 10.00 5.46 -24.01
CA LEU A 362 9.52 5.61 -22.63
C LEU A 362 8.03 5.27 -22.52
N GLU A 363 7.22 5.79 -23.44
CA GLU A 363 5.77 5.54 -23.54
C GLU A 363 5.40 4.05 -23.54
N ASP A 364 6.25 3.20 -24.13
CA ASP A 364 6.00 1.76 -24.23
C ASP A 364 6.27 1.03 -22.89
N VAL A 365 7.08 1.64 -22.01
CA VAL A 365 7.46 1.12 -20.69
C VAL A 365 6.59 1.68 -19.56
N LEU A 366 5.89 2.79 -19.82
CA LEU A 366 4.99 3.38 -18.84
C LEU A 366 3.82 2.43 -18.53
N ASP A 367 3.47 2.37 -17.26
CA ASP A 367 2.40 1.51 -16.80
C ASP A 367 1.02 2.11 -17.15
N PRO A 368 0.11 1.35 -17.78
CA PRO A 368 -1.22 1.82 -18.12
C PRO A 368 -2.15 2.03 -16.91
N VAL A 369 -1.72 1.76 -15.66
CA VAL A 369 -2.46 2.12 -14.42
C VAL A 369 -2.70 3.61 -14.25
N VAL A 370 -2.37 4.40 -15.26
CA VAL A 370 -2.53 5.82 -15.24
C VAL A 370 -3.16 6.28 -16.56
N VAL A 371 -4.40 5.84 -16.77
CA VAL A 371 -5.33 6.46 -17.71
C VAL A 371 -6.53 6.92 -16.89
N ILE A 372 -6.48 8.16 -16.39
CA ILE A 372 -7.66 8.80 -15.82
C ILE A 372 -8.45 9.39 -17.00
N GLY A 373 -9.14 8.53 -17.74
CA GLY A 373 -9.82 8.96 -18.97
C GLY A 373 -10.68 7.90 -19.67
N GLY A 374 -10.75 6.67 -19.15
CA GLY A 374 -11.65 5.62 -19.68
C GLY A 374 -12.88 5.34 -18.83
N TYR A 375 -12.86 5.73 -17.55
CA TYR A 375 -13.98 5.57 -16.64
C TYR A 375 -14.52 6.96 -16.33
N SER A 376 -15.65 7.31 -16.96
CA SER A 376 -16.53 8.33 -16.39
C SER A 376 -16.95 7.81 -15.02
N LEU A 377 -16.43 8.43 -13.96
CA LEU A 377 -16.99 8.28 -12.61
C LEU A 377 -18.35 8.99 -12.55
#